data_AF-A0A800BWK3-F1
#
_entry.id   AF-A0A800BWK3-F1
#
_cell.length_a   1.000
_cell.length_b   1.000
_cell.length_c   1.000
_cell.angle_alpha   90.00
_cell.angle_beta   90.00
_cell.angle_gamma   90.00
#
_symmetry.space_group_name_H-M   'P 1'
#
loop_
_entity.id
_entity.type
_entity.pdbx_description
1 polymer ?
#
loop_
_entity_poly.entity_id
_entity_poly.type
_entity_poly.pdbx_seq_one_letter_code
_entity_poly.pdbx_strand_id
1 'polypeptide(L)'
;MHAAPILPWNQIDTVLLDMDGTLLDLYFDWHFWWEYLPAQYAKAHNLPLAVAQQQVREAISAEQGTLNWYCTDYWSARLNLPVAALKRDLQHMIRPHPQVEAFLSRL
;
A
#
# COMPACT_ATOMS: atom_id res chain seq x y z
N MET A 1 24.52 24.68 3.35
CA MET A 1 23.20 24.27 2.82
C MET A 1 23.28 24.42 1.32
N HIS A 2 23.30 23.33 0.56
CA HIS A 2 23.23 23.42 -0.90
C HIS A 2 21.78 23.71 -1.28
N ALA A 3 21.56 24.79 -2.02
CA ALA A 3 20.26 25.06 -2.61
C ALA A 3 19.93 23.92 -3.58
N ALA A 4 18.70 23.41 -3.51
CA ALA A 4 18.22 22.42 -4.47
C ALA A 4 18.31 23.02 -5.89
N PRO A 5 18.67 22.22 -6.91
CA PRO A 5 18.73 22.70 -8.28
C PRO A 5 17.36 23.20 -8.74
N ILE A 6 17.33 24.35 -9.40
CA ILE A 6 16.13 24.86 -10.06
C ILE A 6 15.88 24.00 -11.30
N LEU A 7 14.78 23.26 -11.32
CA LEU A 7 14.37 22.47 -12.47
C LEU A 7 13.70 23.37 -13.54
N PRO A 8 13.99 23.17 -14.84
CA PRO A 8 13.32 23.89 -15.93
C PRO A 8 11.92 23.32 -16.18
N TRP A 9 10.99 23.52 -15.24
CA TRP A 9 9.63 22.95 -15.27
C TRP A 9 8.89 23.17 -16.60
N ASN A 10 9.14 24.28 -17.28
CA ASN A 10 8.54 24.60 -18.58
C ASN A 10 9.08 23.78 -19.77
N GLN A 11 10.11 22.95 -19.57
CA GLN A 11 10.70 22.05 -20.58
C GLN A 11 10.44 20.57 -20.26
N ILE A 12 9.67 20.28 -19.20
CA ILE A 12 9.37 18.91 -18.77
C ILE A 12 7.96 18.57 -19.23
N ASP A 13 7.85 17.67 -20.21
CA ASP A 13 6.56 17.24 -20.74
C ASP A 13 5.90 16.14 -19.89
N THR A 14 6.66 15.45 -19.03
CA THR A 14 6.16 14.30 -18.27
C THR A 14 6.75 14.23 -16.88
N VAL A 15 5.86 14.10 -15.90
CA VAL A 15 6.20 13.84 -14.49
C VAL A 15 5.58 12.50 -14.11
N LEU A 16 6.43 11.56 -13.68
CA LEU A 16 6.00 10.24 -13.18
C LEU A 16 6.13 10.23 -11.67
N LEU A 17 5.03 9.94 -10.98
CA LEU A 17 4.95 9.95 -9.53
C LEU A 17 4.56 8.56 -9.06
N ASP A 18 5.30 8.06 -8.07
CA ASP A 18 4.86 6.92 -7.28
C ASP A 18 3.70 7.34 -6.36
N MET A 19 2.95 6.38 -5.82
CA MET A 19 1.74 6.66 -5.05
C MET A 19 1.96 6.48 -3.54
N ASP A 20 2.30 5.28 -3.09
CA ASP A 20 2.39 4.94 -1.67
C ASP A 20 3.72 5.42 -1.07
N GLY A 21 3.66 6.24 -0.01
CA GLY A 21 4.84 6.90 0.56
C GLY A 21 5.38 8.07 -0.25
N THR A 22 4.74 8.40 -1.39
CA THR A 22 5.07 9.57 -2.24
C THR A 22 3.91 10.56 -2.27
N LEU A 23 2.74 10.15 -2.79
CA LEU A 23 1.52 10.95 -2.78
C LEU A 23 0.68 10.68 -1.54
N LEU A 24 0.62 9.42 -1.12
CA LEU A 24 -0.16 8.94 0.01
C LEU A 24 0.76 8.62 1.19
N ASP A 25 0.29 8.80 2.41
CA ASP A 25 1.01 8.27 3.57
C ASP A 25 0.99 6.73 3.59
N LEU A 26 1.92 6.13 4.31
CA LEU A 26 2.06 4.66 4.39
C LEU A 26 1.14 4.02 5.46
N TYR A 27 0.31 4.80 6.15
CA TYR A 27 -0.45 4.28 7.28
C TYR A 27 -1.54 3.31 6.83
N PHE A 28 -2.22 3.64 5.72
CA PHE A 28 -3.25 2.77 5.14
C PHE A 28 -2.70 1.38 4.80
N ASP A 29 -1.61 1.29 4.02
CA ASP A 29 -1.04 0.00 3.62
C ASP A 29 -0.48 -0.77 4.81
N TRP A 30 0.24 -0.08 5.71
CA TRP A 30 0.73 -0.72 6.92
C TRP A 30 -0.42 -1.35 7.72
N HIS A 31 -1.48 -0.59 8.00
CA HIS A 31 -2.60 -1.08 8.77
C HIS A 31 -3.34 -2.23 8.06
N PHE A 32 -3.55 -2.11 6.75
CA PHE A 32 -4.20 -3.16 5.96
C PHE A 32 -3.43 -4.48 6.05
N TRP A 33 -2.12 -4.46 5.77
CA TRP A 33 -1.33 -5.68 5.67
C TRP A 33 -0.96 -6.27 7.03
N TRP A 34 -0.71 -5.46 8.06
CA TRP A 34 -0.19 -5.95 9.36
C TRP A 34 -1.28 -6.25 10.39
N GLU A 35 -2.43 -5.56 10.31
CA GLU A 35 -3.51 -5.70 11.31
C GLU A 35 -4.77 -6.29 10.68
N TYR A 36 -5.31 -5.63 9.64
CA TYR A 36 -6.63 -5.95 9.13
C TYR A 36 -6.67 -7.28 8.37
N LEU A 37 -5.78 -7.48 7.39
CA LEU A 37 -5.76 -8.70 6.58
C LEU A 37 -5.52 -9.97 7.40
N PRO A 38 -4.55 -10.01 8.35
CA PRO A 38 -4.40 -11.14 9.26
C PRO A 38 -5.65 -11.42 10.10
N ALA A 39 -6.35 -10.39 10.57
CA ALA A 39 -7.59 -10.56 11.32
C ALA A 39 -8.73 -11.14 10.47
N GLN A 40 -8.84 -10.74 9.19
CA GLN A 40 -9.82 -11.33 8.27
C GLN A 40 -9.44 -12.77 7.90
N TYR A 41 -8.16 -13.05 7.69
CA TYR A 41 -7.65 -14.39 7.45
C TYR A 41 -7.92 -15.33 8.64
N ALA A 42 -7.69 -14.86 9.88
CA ALA A 42 -8.01 -15.61 11.09
C ALA A 42 -9.48 -16.03 11.13
N LYS A 43 -10.40 -15.10 10.82
CA LYS A 43 -11.85 -15.36 10.81
C LYS A 43 -12.24 -16.35 9.71
N ALA A 44 -11.76 -16.15 8.48
CA ALA A 44 -12.13 -16.98 7.35
C ALA A 44 -11.63 -18.44 7.48
N HIS A 45 -10.48 -18.63 8.13
CA HIS A 45 -9.84 -19.95 8.28
C HIS A 45 -10.01 -20.55 9.69
N ASN A 46 -10.77 -19.90 10.57
CA ASN A 46 -10.98 -20.31 11.97
C ASN A 46 -9.67 -20.56 12.74
N LEU A 47 -8.73 -19.62 12.62
CA LEU A 47 -7.41 -19.68 13.26
C LEU A 47 -7.32 -18.68 14.44
N PRO A 48 -6.49 -18.97 15.45
CA PRO A 48 -6.07 -17.94 16.40
C PRO A 48 -5.37 -16.79 15.68
N LEU A 49 -5.64 -15.54 16.11
CA LEU A 49 -5.08 -14.34 15.48
C LEU A 49 -3.55 -14.37 15.38
N ALA A 50 -2.87 -14.83 16.43
CA ALA A 50 -1.40 -14.92 16.44
C ALA A 50 -0.86 -15.86 15.34
N VAL A 51 -1.55 -16.98 15.09
CA VAL A 51 -1.19 -17.94 14.04
C VAL A 51 -1.42 -17.33 12.66
N ALA A 52 -2.56 -16.67 12.46
CA ALA A 52 -2.87 -15.97 11.22
C ALA A 52 -1.85 -14.86 10.90
N GLN A 53 -1.48 -14.04 11.91
CA GLN A 53 -0.44 -13.01 11.77
C GLN A 53 0.90 -13.61 11.37
N GLN A 54 1.31 -14.74 11.97
CA GLN A 54 2.55 -15.41 11.59
C GLN A 54 2.50 -15.89 10.13
N GLN A 55 1.46 -16.63 9.75
CA GLN A 55 1.33 -17.18 8.40
C GLN A 55 1.29 -16.08 7.32
N VAL A 56 0.52 -15.02 7.54
CA VAL A 56 0.43 -13.90 6.59
C VAL A 56 1.77 -13.18 6.49
N ARG A 57 2.48 -12.93 7.61
CA ARG A 57 3.80 -12.29 7.57
C ARG A 57 4.85 -13.14 6.85
N GLU A 58 4.87 -14.45 7.07
CA GLU A 58 5.76 -15.37 6.36
C GLU A 58 5.45 -15.39 4.85
N ALA A 59 4.17 -15.43 4.49
CA ALA A 59 3.74 -15.37 3.10
C ALA A 59 4.17 -14.06 2.43
N ILE A 60 3.94 -12.92 3.10
CA ILE A 60 4.38 -11.59 2.68
C ILE A 60 5.90 -11.63 2.45
N SER A 61 6.69 -11.95 3.48
CA SER A 61 8.16 -11.99 3.39
C SER A 61 8.69 -12.83 2.23
N ALA A 62 8.01 -13.92 1.84
CA ALA A 62 8.42 -14.79 0.74
C ALA A 62 8.25 -14.13 -0.65
N GLU A 63 7.35 -13.15 -0.78
CA GLU A 63 7.12 -12.43 -2.03
C GLU A 63 7.86 -11.09 -2.10
N GLN A 64 8.57 -10.69 -1.05
CA GLN A 64 9.18 -9.36 -1.00
C GLN A 64 10.14 -9.13 -2.17
N GLY A 65 9.92 -8.05 -2.92
CA GLY A 65 10.71 -7.70 -4.10
C GLY A 65 10.28 -8.40 -5.40
N THR A 66 9.23 -9.23 -5.37
CA THR A 66 8.62 -9.81 -6.59
C THR A 66 7.43 -8.97 -7.06
N LEU A 67 6.99 -9.17 -8.31
CA LEU A 67 5.76 -8.54 -8.82
C LEU A 67 4.51 -9.02 -8.07
N ASN A 68 4.53 -10.24 -7.54
CA ASN A 68 3.40 -10.78 -6.78
C ASN A 68 3.13 -9.99 -5.50
N TRP A 69 4.17 -9.42 -4.88
CA TRP A 69 4.03 -8.56 -3.70
C TRP A 69 3.00 -7.45 -3.90
N TYR A 70 2.99 -6.82 -5.08
CA TYR A 70 2.12 -5.71 -5.43
C TYR A 70 0.74 -6.16 -5.96
N CYS A 71 0.52 -7.45 -6.19
CA CYS A 71 -0.64 -7.96 -6.91
C CYS A 71 -1.77 -8.41 -5.97
N THR A 72 -2.87 -7.66 -5.92
CA THR A 72 -4.01 -8.00 -5.07
C THR A 72 -4.74 -9.29 -5.51
N ASP A 73 -4.73 -9.63 -6.80
CA ASP A 73 -5.28 -10.88 -7.31
C ASP A 73 -4.46 -12.09 -6.85
N TYR A 74 -3.13 -11.97 -6.86
CA TYR A 74 -2.22 -12.97 -6.33
C TYR A 74 -2.52 -13.26 -4.86
N TRP A 75 -2.61 -12.21 -4.04
CA TRP A 75 -2.92 -12.35 -2.62
C TRP A 75 -4.32 -12.92 -2.39
N SER A 76 -5.28 -12.57 -3.25
CA SER A 76 -6.63 -13.13 -3.16
C SER A 76 -6.65 -14.63 -3.39
N ALA A 77 -5.94 -15.10 -4.42
CA ALA A 77 -5.79 -16.53 -4.69
C ALA A 77 -5.02 -17.25 -3.57
N ARG A 78 -3.90 -16.67 -3.11
CA ARG A 78 -3.02 -17.28 -2.11
C ARG A 78 -3.67 -17.42 -0.74
N LEU A 79 -4.44 -16.43 -0.31
CA LEU A 79 -5.05 -16.40 1.02
C LEU A 79 -6.52 -16.85 1.03
N ASN A 80 -7.08 -17.11 -0.15
CA ASN A 80 -8.50 -17.39 -0.34
C ASN A 80 -9.40 -16.30 0.29
N LEU A 81 -9.11 -15.04 -0.03
CA LEU A 81 -9.80 -13.86 0.49
C LEU A 81 -9.99 -12.81 -0.63
N PRO A 82 -11.05 -11.99 -0.61
CA PRO A 82 -11.22 -10.93 -1.61
C PRO A 82 -10.40 -9.68 -1.26
N VAL A 83 -9.07 -9.73 -1.41
CA VAL A 83 -8.12 -8.72 -0.91
C VAL A 83 -8.44 -7.30 -1.40
N ALA A 84 -8.78 -7.13 -2.67
CA ALA A 84 -9.16 -5.83 -3.21
C ALA A 84 -10.46 -5.27 -2.57
N ALA A 85 -11.43 -6.13 -2.26
CA ALA A 85 -12.64 -5.72 -1.56
C ALA A 85 -12.32 -5.32 -0.11
N LEU A 86 -11.51 -6.12 0.57
CA LEU A 86 -11.05 -5.83 1.93
C LEU A 86 -10.29 -4.50 2.03
N LYS A 87 -9.48 -4.12 1.02
CA LYS A 87 -8.85 -2.79 0.98
C LYS A 87 -9.88 -1.65 0.90
N ARG A 88 -10.98 -1.85 0.15
CA ARG A 88 -12.05 -0.84 0.02
C ARG A 88 -12.79 -0.57 1.32
N ASP A 89 -12.92 -1.57 2.20
CA ASP A 89 -13.52 -1.37 3.53
C ASP A 89 -12.75 -0.32 4.35
N LEU A 90 -11.45 -0.18 4.10
CA LEU A 90 -10.55 0.75 4.76
C LEU A 90 -10.23 2.01 3.93
N GLN A 91 -10.91 2.26 2.80
CA GLN A 91 -10.61 3.39 1.91
C GLN A 91 -10.64 4.75 2.61
N HIS A 92 -11.43 4.87 3.68
CA HIS A 92 -11.56 6.08 4.49
C HIS A 92 -10.28 6.43 5.27
N MET A 93 -9.31 5.51 5.33
CA MET A 93 -8.00 5.72 5.95
C MET A 93 -6.95 6.24 4.96
N ILE A 94 -7.25 6.28 3.67
CA ILE A 94 -6.35 6.80 2.63
C ILE A 94 -6.19 8.31 2.82
N ARG A 95 -4.94 8.78 2.91
CA ARG A 95 -4.62 10.19 3.14
C ARG A 95 -3.47 10.64 2.27
N PRO A 96 -3.62 11.74 1.51
CA PRO A 96 -2.50 12.36 0.83
C PRO A 96 -1.56 13.05 1.83
N HIS A 97 -0.29 13.18 1.47
CA HIS A 97 0.62 14.05 2.21
C HIS A 97 0.19 15.53 2.11
N PRO A 98 0.45 16.38 3.13
CA PRO A 98 -0.10 17.74 3.21
C PRO A 98 0.17 18.66 2.00
N GLN A 99 1.24 18.40 1.24
CA GLN A 99 1.66 19.24 0.11
C GLN A 99 1.26 18.68 -1.25
N VAL A 100 0.68 17.48 -1.30
CA VAL A 100 0.43 16.77 -2.55
C VAL A 100 -0.61 17.47 -3.41
N GLU A 101 -1.72 17.91 -2.83
CA GLU A 101 -2.75 18.64 -3.58
C GLU A 101 -2.19 19.95 -4.17
N ALA A 102 -1.44 20.71 -3.37
CA ALA A 102 -0.80 21.94 -3.82
C ALA A 102 0.24 21.68 -4.92
N PHE A 103 1.02 20.60 -4.81
CA PHE A 103 2.00 20.20 -5.82
C PHE A 103 1.31 19.81 -7.14
N LEU A 104 0.33 18.91 -7.09
CA LEU A 104 -0.40 18.43 -8.27
C LEU A 104 -1.15 19.56 -8.99
N SER A 105 -1.68 20.56 -8.24
CA SER A 105 -2.34 21.73 -8.84
C SER A 105 -1.42 22.68 -9.64
N ARG A 106 -0.10 22.48 -9.53
CA ARG A 106 0.94 23.32 -10.15
C ARG A 106 1.73 22.60 -11.25
N LEU A 107 1.46 21.31 -11.47
CA LEU A 107 1.95 20.55 -12.63
C LEU A 107 1.13 20.92 -13.88
#